data_AF-A0A364MXT9-F1
#
_entry.id   AF-A0A364MXT9-F1
#
_cell.length_a   1.000
_cell.length_b   1.000
_cell.length_c   1.000
_cell.angle_alpha   90.00
_cell.angle_beta   90.00
_cell.angle_gamma   90.00
#
_symmetry.space_group_name_H-M   'P 1'
#
loop_
_entity.id
_entity.type
_entity.pdbx_description
1 polymer ?
#
loop_
_entity_poly.entity_id
_entity_poly.type
_entity_poly.pdbx_seq_one_letter_code
_entity_poly.pdbx_strand_id
1 'polypeptide(L)'
;MTILGCIACDANGKVFASELENIVEADVATAEPHDVRQVFVANRVAGTEQLSLKGHHGRYLSCDKFGALSATATAISPEETFLAIPVPDNPSAFSLQTARDNFFSIQETKAGTELRGDTEHIEFNTTFRIRMQARFKPRLKANKEEKANVKISRKELEDQIGRRLNDAEVKKLRKSRVEGNFHETALDMKVKSSHDKYASM
;
A
#
# COMPACT_ATOMS: atom_id res chain seq x y z
N MET A 1 -5.95 31.80 -6.23
CA MET A 1 -4.59 31.26 -6.04
C MET A 1 -4.80 29.86 -5.51
N THR A 2 -4.65 28.83 -6.35
CA THR A 2 -5.00 27.45 -5.93
C THR A 2 -4.05 27.02 -4.82
N ILE A 3 -4.56 26.90 -3.60
CA ILE A 3 -3.76 26.50 -2.45
C ILE A 3 -3.39 25.02 -2.62
N LEU A 4 -2.09 24.74 -2.75
CA LEU A 4 -1.55 23.38 -2.69
C LEU A 4 -1.45 23.00 -1.22
N GLY A 5 -2.51 22.37 -0.71
CA GLY A 5 -2.61 21.98 0.69
C GLY A 5 -2.96 20.51 0.87
N CYS A 6 -2.82 20.05 2.10
CA CYS A 6 -3.19 18.72 2.56
C CYS A 6 -3.96 18.81 3.88
N ILE A 7 -4.68 17.75 4.22
CA ILE A 7 -5.36 17.65 5.51
C ILE A 7 -4.30 17.45 6.59
N ALA A 8 -4.40 18.22 7.68
CA ALA A 8 -3.57 18.07 8.86
C ALA A 8 -4.41 18.19 10.14
N CYS A 9 -3.87 17.71 11.25
CA CYS A 9 -4.46 17.93 12.57
C CYS A 9 -3.41 18.29 13.64
N ASP A 10 -3.77 19.19 14.55
CA ASP A 10 -2.93 19.54 15.69
C ASP A 10 -3.13 18.59 16.88
N ALA A 11 -2.34 18.77 17.94
CA ALA A 11 -2.41 17.94 19.15
C ALA A 11 -3.72 18.07 19.92
N ASN A 12 -4.48 19.16 19.71
CA ASN A 12 -5.80 19.38 20.31
C ASN A 12 -6.92 18.77 19.47
N GLY A 13 -6.60 18.21 18.30
CA GLY A 13 -7.56 17.62 17.38
C GLY A 13 -8.25 18.63 16.47
N LYS A 14 -7.74 19.86 16.34
CA LYS A 14 -8.22 20.78 15.30
C LYS A 14 -7.73 20.29 13.94
N VAL A 15 -8.65 20.11 13.00
CA VAL A 15 -8.35 19.75 11.61
C VAL A 15 -8.26 21.03 10.77
N PHE A 16 -7.27 21.09 9.88
CA PHE A 16 -7.02 22.27 9.05
C PHE A 16 -6.32 21.89 7.74
N ALA A 17 -6.41 22.78 6.74
CA ALA A 17 -5.63 22.68 5.52
C ALA A 17 -4.21 23.19 5.79
N SER A 18 -3.21 22.32 5.69
CA SER A 18 -1.79 22.66 5.79
C SER A 18 -1.21 22.84 4.40
N GLU A 19 -0.40 23.87 4.20
CA GLU A 19 0.36 24.05 2.97
C GLU A 19 1.34 22.88 2.74
N LEU A 20 1.65 22.59 1.47
CA LEU A 20 2.64 21.61 1.07
C LEU A 20 3.91 22.31 0.59
N GLU A 21 4.98 22.24 1.39
CA GLU A 21 6.26 22.89 1.09
C GLU A 21 7.22 22.01 0.27
N ASN A 22 7.28 20.71 0.58
CA ASN A 22 8.21 19.79 -0.06
C ASN A 22 7.63 19.26 -1.38
N ILE A 23 7.79 20.04 -2.44
CA ILE A 23 7.37 19.71 -3.81
C ILE A 23 8.56 19.94 -4.76
N VAL A 24 8.92 18.92 -5.53
CA VAL A 24 9.99 19.02 -6.54
C VAL A 24 9.42 19.63 -7.82
N GLU A 25 10.05 20.69 -8.33
CA GLU A 25 9.69 21.34 -9.61
C GLU A 25 8.19 21.71 -9.74
N ALA A 26 7.54 22.01 -8.61
CA ALA A 26 6.09 22.25 -8.52
C ALA A 26 5.20 21.08 -9.00
N ASP A 27 5.76 19.88 -9.18
CA ASP A 27 5.00 18.67 -9.46
C ASP A 27 4.36 18.11 -8.17
N VAL A 28 3.06 18.34 -8.02
CA VAL A 28 2.25 17.84 -6.89
C VAL A 28 2.33 16.32 -6.72
N ALA A 29 2.66 15.55 -7.76
CA ALA A 29 2.86 14.11 -7.64
C ALA A 29 4.09 13.74 -6.79
N THR A 30 5.04 14.67 -6.63
CA THR A 30 6.25 14.51 -5.81
C THR A 30 6.09 15.00 -4.38
N ALA A 31 4.92 15.55 -4.01
CA ALA A 31 4.70 16.12 -2.69
C ALA A 31 4.98 15.12 -1.56
N GLU A 32 5.78 15.56 -0.58
CA GLU A 32 6.09 14.81 0.64
C GLU A 32 5.65 15.59 1.89
N PRO A 33 5.17 14.91 2.95
CA PRO A 33 4.85 15.57 4.20
C PRO A 33 6.13 16.10 4.86
N HIS A 34 6.12 17.37 5.27
CA HIS A 34 7.22 18.00 6.02
C HIS A 34 6.93 18.12 7.52
N ASP A 35 5.66 17.91 7.92
CA ASP A 35 5.21 17.95 9.29
C ASP A 35 4.47 16.66 9.65
N VAL A 36 4.72 16.13 10.85
CA VAL A 36 4.02 14.94 11.38
C VAL A 36 2.50 15.13 11.46
N ARG A 37 2.03 16.38 11.61
CA ARG A 37 0.61 16.76 11.64
C ARG A 37 -0.13 16.46 10.33
N GLN A 38 0.60 16.32 9.21
CA GLN A 38 0.07 16.02 7.88
C GLN A 38 -0.07 14.51 7.63
N VAL A 39 0.32 13.67 8.59
CA VAL A 39 0.39 12.21 8.43
C VAL A 39 -0.67 11.53 9.27
N PHE A 40 -1.41 10.62 8.63
CA PHE A 40 -2.40 9.76 9.25
C PHE A 40 -2.03 8.29 9.07
N VAL A 41 -2.30 7.47 10.09
CA VAL A 41 -2.25 6.01 10.00
C VAL A 41 -3.63 5.51 9.58
N ALA A 42 -3.72 4.97 8.37
CA ALA A 42 -4.95 4.37 7.86
C ALA A 42 -5.05 2.89 8.24
N ASN A 43 -6.17 2.48 8.85
CA ASN A 43 -6.48 1.09 9.12
C ASN A 43 -7.87 0.74 8.63
N ARG A 44 -8.02 -0.43 7.99
CA ARG A 44 -9.34 -0.97 7.66
C ARG A 44 -10.13 -1.26 8.94
N VAL A 45 -11.39 -0.86 8.95
CA VAL A 45 -12.35 -1.17 10.02
C VAL A 45 -12.79 -2.63 9.87
N ALA A 46 -12.77 -3.38 10.97
CA ALA A 46 -13.04 -4.81 10.94
C ALA A 46 -14.46 -5.09 10.42
N GLY A 47 -14.57 -6.02 9.46
CA GLY A 47 -15.85 -6.40 8.86
C GLY A 47 -16.39 -5.42 7.80
N THR A 48 -15.65 -4.37 7.44
CA THR A 48 -16.07 -3.41 6.40
C THR A 48 -14.94 -3.08 5.42
N GLU A 49 -15.28 -2.35 4.35
CA GLU A 49 -14.33 -1.74 3.41
C GLU A 49 -13.87 -0.33 3.84
N GLN A 50 -14.39 0.17 4.97
CA GLN A 50 -14.11 1.52 5.44
C GLN A 50 -12.75 1.59 6.12
N LEU A 51 -12.20 2.80 6.16
CA LEU A 51 -10.94 3.15 6.76
C LEU A 51 -11.17 4.02 7.99
N SER A 52 -10.36 3.81 9.02
CA SER A 52 -10.13 4.75 10.11
C SER A 52 -8.81 5.46 9.87
N LEU A 53 -8.75 6.76 10.17
CA LEU A 53 -7.57 7.59 10.01
C LEU A 53 -7.12 8.10 11.38
N LYS A 54 -5.96 7.66 11.86
CA LYS A 54 -5.42 8.03 13.17
C LYS A 54 -4.32 9.07 13.02
N GLY A 55 -4.48 10.24 13.63
CA GLY A 55 -3.49 11.31 13.64
C GLY A 55 -2.25 10.97 14.49
N HIS A 56 -1.20 11.77 14.34
CA HIS A 56 0.09 11.61 15.04
C HIS A 56 -0.03 11.56 16.57
N HIS A 57 -0.99 12.27 17.15
CA HIS A 57 -1.28 12.34 18.59
C HIS A 57 -2.16 11.18 19.10
N GLY A 58 -2.44 10.20 18.24
CA GLY A 58 -3.10 8.97 18.61
C GLY A 58 -4.63 9.06 18.73
N ARG A 59 -5.25 10.09 18.16
CA ARG A 59 -6.71 10.23 18.05
C ARG A 59 -7.18 10.00 16.61
N TYR A 60 -8.44 9.60 16.46
CA TYR A 60 -9.05 9.35 15.16
C TYR A 60 -9.65 10.62 14.58
N LEU A 61 -9.50 10.79 13.27
CA LEU A 61 -10.22 11.78 12.48
C LEU A 61 -11.69 11.40 12.47
N SER A 62 -12.54 12.40 12.73
CA SER A 62 -13.99 12.29 12.84
C SER A 62 -14.65 13.31 11.91
N CYS A 63 -15.84 12.98 11.41
CA CYS A 63 -16.76 13.91 10.77
C CYS A 63 -18.12 13.86 11.47
N ASP A 64 -18.53 14.98 12.07
CA ASP A 64 -19.81 15.05 12.77
C ASP A 64 -21.01 15.16 11.80
N LYS A 65 -22.22 15.15 12.36
CA LYS A 65 -23.47 15.27 11.57
C LYS A 65 -23.63 16.60 10.84
N PHE A 66 -22.86 17.62 11.22
CA PHE A 66 -22.87 18.93 10.62
C PHE A 66 -21.67 19.13 9.69
N GLY A 67 -20.94 18.08 9.30
CA GLY A 67 -19.79 18.18 8.40
C GLY A 67 -18.53 18.78 9.00
N ALA A 68 -18.46 18.99 10.32
CA ALA A 68 -17.27 19.51 10.97
C ALA A 68 -16.26 18.37 11.20
N LEU A 69 -15.01 18.63 10.79
CA LEU A 69 -13.91 17.69 10.97
C LEU A 69 -13.16 17.97 12.28
N SER A 70 -12.85 16.90 13.02
CA SER A 70 -12.01 16.98 14.22
C SER A 70 -11.20 15.71 14.40
N ALA A 71 -10.18 15.73 15.26
CA ALA A 71 -9.36 14.56 15.57
C ALA A 71 -9.19 14.40 17.09
N THR A 72 -10.30 14.19 17.80
CA THR A 72 -10.32 14.12 19.28
C THR A 72 -10.68 12.72 19.82
N ALA A 73 -11.31 11.88 19.00
CA ALA A 73 -11.83 10.58 19.39
C ALA A 73 -10.73 9.55 19.74
N THR A 74 -10.93 8.78 20.81
CA THR A 74 -10.04 7.67 21.22
C THR A 74 -10.44 6.32 20.66
N ALA A 75 -11.67 6.22 20.12
CA ALA A 75 -12.27 4.99 19.63
C ALA A 75 -12.91 5.25 18.27
N ILE A 76 -13.13 4.18 17.52
CA ILE A 76 -13.78 4.24 16.21
C ILE A 76 -15.27 4.00 16.41
N SER A 77 -16.08 4.98 16.02
CA SER A 77 -17.52 4.91 15.82
C SER A 77 -17.83 5.29 14.36
N PRO A 78 -19.09 5.33 13.90
CA PRO A 78 -19.40 5.69 12.52
C PRO A 78 -18.78 7.02 12.07
N GLU A 79 -18.65 8.01 12.96
CA GLU A 79 -18.07 9.31 12.63
C GLU A 79 -16.56 9.25 12.31
N GLU A 80 -15.86 8.20 12.76
CA GLU A 80 -14.43 7.95 12.51
C GLU A 80 -14.17 6.98 11.34
N THR A 81 -15.21 6.67 10.56
CA THR A 81 -15.13 5.72 9.44
C THR A 81 -15.36 6.42 8.10
N PHE A 82 -14.49 6.12 7.13
CA PHE A 82 -14.52 6.75 5.81
C PHE A 82 -14.34 5.71 4.71
N LEU A 83 -15.07 5.86 3.61
CA LEU A 83 -14.85 5.07 2.40
C LEU A 83 -14.02 5.87 1.40
N ALA A 84 -12.91 5.32 0.94
CA ALA A 84 -12.11 5.92 -0.12
C ALA A 84 -12.63 5.44 -1.48
N ILE A 85 -13.32 6.31 -2.20
CA ILE A 85 -13.94 6.03 -3.50
C ILE A 85 -13.00 6.53 -4.60
N PRO A 86 -12.51 5.68 -5.51
CA PRO A 86 -11.71 6.13 -6.63
C PRO A 86 -12.56 6.97 -7.59
N VAL A 87 -12.02 8.11 -8.03
CA VAL A 87 -12.70 8.98 -9.00
C VAL A 87 -12.45 8.43 -10.41
N PRO A 88 -13.50 8.18 -11.23
CA PRO A 88 -13.34 7.73 -12.61
C PRO A 88 -12.46 8.69 -13.42
N ASP A 89 -11.71 8.15 -14.39
CA ASP A 89 -10.91 8.91 -15.35
C ASP A 89 -9.79 9.79 -14.76
N ASN A 90 -9.57 9.76 -13.43
CA ASN A 90 -8.47 10.44 -12.76
C ASN A 90 -7.68 9.45 -11.88
N PRO A 91 -6.74 8.70 -12.46
CA PRO A 91 -5.94 7.74 -11.72
C PRO A 91 -5.22 8.41 -10.53
N SER A 92 -5.30 7.77 -9.36
CA SER A 92 -4.75 8.27 -8.08
C SER A 92 -5.57 9.36 -7.39
N ALA A 93 -6.76 9.69 -7.90
CA ALA A 93 -7.71 10.59 -7.25
C ALA A 93 -8.81 9.80 -6.55
N PHE A 94 -9.17 10.26 -5.35
CA PHE A 94 -10.14 9.62 -4.48
C PHE A 94 -11.04 10.65 -3.81
N SER A 95 -12.30 10.33 -3.63
CA SER A 95 -13.20 11.03 -2.71
C SER A 95 -13.30 10.25 -1.40
N LEU A 96 -13.35 10.97 -0.27
CA LEU A 96 -13.53 10.37 1.04
C LEU A 96 -14.99 10.54 1.47
N GLN A 97 -15.74 9.44 1.47
CA GLN A 97 -17.14 9.43 1.89
C GLN A 97 -17.23 9.18 3.40
N THR A 98 -18.06 9.95 4.08
CA THR A 98 -18.41 9.82 5.50
C THR A 98 -19.45 8.73 5.71
N ALA A 99 -19.70 8.34 6.96
CA ALA A 99 -20.79 7.42 7.31
C ALA A 99 -22.22 7.96 7.03
N ARG A 100 -22.35 9.19 6.52
CA ARG A 100 -23.63 9.84 6.17
C ARG A 100 -23.76 10.06 4.66
N ASP A 101 -23.01 9.32 3.87
CA ASP A 101 -22.97 9.39 2.41
C ASP A 101 -22.50 10.73 1.80
N ASN A 102 -22.08 11.68 2.64
CA ASN A 102 -21.45 12.93 2.23
C ASN A 102 -19.94 12.79 2.03
N PHE A 103 -19.33 13.73 1.33
CA PHE A 103 -17.92 13.74 0.97
C PHE A 103 -17.15 14.84 1.68
N PHE A 104 -15.86 14.55 1.91
CA PHE A 104 -14.90 15.56 2.33
C PHE A 104 -14.77 16.62 1.24
N SER A 105 -14.62 17.88 1.63
CA SER A 105 -14.44 18.98 0.71
C SER A 105 -13.53 20.07 1.26
N ILE A 106 -12.94 20.81 0.34
CA ILE A 106 -12.19 22.03 0.60
C ILE A 106 -13.07 23.23 0.21
N GLN A 107 -13.20 24.20 1.11
CA GLN A 107 -13.93 25.45 0.85
C GLN A 107 -13.02 26.65 1.12
N GLU A 108 -12.97 27.59 0.18
CA GLU A 108 -12.29 28.87 0.40
C GLU A 108 -13.25 29.85 1.05
N THR A 109 -12.89 30.35 2.23
CA THR A 109 -13.64 31.37 2.96
C THR A 109 -12.80 32.65 3.08
N LYS A 110 -13.43 33.76 3.50
CA LYS A 110 -12.69 35.00 3.80
C LYS A 110 -11.65 34.84 4.91
N ALA A 111 -11.82 33.84 5.78
CA ALA A 111 -10.91 33.54 6.89
C ALA A 111 -9.82 32.52 6.51
N GLY A 112 -9.82 32.02 5.27
CA GLY A 112 -8.88 31.02 4.77
C GLY A 112 -9.57 29.75 4.29
N THR A 113 -8.79 28.70 4.11
CA THR A 113 -9.26 27.39 3.63
C THR A 113 -9.85 26.57 4.77
N GLU A 114 -11.11 26.16 4.61
CA GLU A 114 -11.82 25.30 5.54
C GLU A 114 -11.99 23.89 4.95
N LEU A 115 -11.90 22.88 5.82
CA LEU A 115 -12.16 21.48 5.47
C LEU A 115 -13.49 21.04 6.06
N ARG A 116 -14.32 20.42 5.23
CA ARG A 116 -15.71 20.06 5.52
C ARG A 116 -15.98 18.62 5.10
N GLY A 117 -17.08 18.05 5.60
CA GLY A 117 -17.49 16.67 5.31
C GLY A 117 -18.98 16.50 5.00
N ASP A 118 -19.65 17.56 4.58
CA ASP A 118 -21.09 17.62 4.29
C ASP A 118 -21.42 17.89 2.82
N THR A 119 -20.48 17.70 1.90
CA THR A 119 -20.75 17.91 0.46
C THR A 119 -21.38 16.66 -0.15
N GLU A 120 -22.51 16.80 -0.83
CA GLU A 120 -23.30 15.65 -1.33
C GLU A 120 -22.76 15.03 -2.64
N HIS A 121 -21.97 15.79 -3.40
CA HIS A 121 -21.54 15.42 -4.74
C HIS A 121 -20.03 15.31 -4.87
N ILE A 122 -19.59 14.37 -5.70
CA ILE A 122 -18.20 14.26 -6.10
C ILE A 122 -17.90 15.35 -7.13
N GLU A 123 -17.18 16.36 -6.67
CA GLU A 123 -16.70 17.49 -7.45
C GLU A 123 -15.19 17.66 -7.30
N PHE A 124 -14.61 18.62 -8.01
CA PHE A 124 -13.19 18.93 -7.97
C PHE A 124 -12.67 19.18 -6.54
N ASN A 125 -13.41 19.94 -5.73
CA ASN A 125 -13.03 20.27 -4.35
C ASN A 125 -13.24 19.12 -3.34
N THR A 126 -13.87 18.02 -3.77
CA THR A 126 -14.03 16.77 -2.99
C THR A 126 -13.07 15.67 -3.42
N THR A 127 -12.18 15.99 -4.36
CA THR A 127 -11.26 15.05 -4.97
C THR A 127 -9.87 15.23 -4.36
N PHE A 128 -9.36 14.18 -3.72
CA PHE A 128 -8.09 14.17 -3.01
C PHE A 128 -7.10 13.20 -3.64
N ARG A 129 -5.82 13.49 -3.51
CA ARG A 129 -4.74 12.52 -3.78
C ARG A 129 -4.30 11.89 -2.47
N ILE A 130 -4.38 10.56 -2.38
CA ILE A 130 -3.91 9.80 -1.22
C ILE A 130 -2.48 9.32 -1.50
N ARG A 131 -1.55 9.63 -0.60
CA ARG A 131 -0.13 9.27 -0.72
C ARG A 131 0.28 8.38 0.45
N MET A 132 1.17 7.43 0.17
CA MET A 132 1.72 6.51 1.17
C MET A 132 3.23 6.65 1.21
N GLN A 133 3.79 6.80 2.42
CA GLN A 133 5.24 6.89 2.59
C GLN A 133 5.93 5.64 2.03
N ALA A 134 7.04 5.81 1.32
CA ALA A 134 7.72 4.74 0.59
C ALA A 134 8.03 3.51 1.45
N ARG A 135 8.41 3.71 2.72
CA ARG A 135 8.70 2.63 3.68
C ARG A 135 7.50 1.74 4.01
N PHE A 136 6.28 2.23 3.82
CA PHE A 136 5.04 1.51 4.11
C PHE A 136 4.36 0.95 2.87
N LYS A 137 4.89 1.23 1.66
CA LYS A 137 4.38 0.61 0.44
C LYS A 137 4.43 -0.91 0.58
N PRO A 138 3.31 -1.62 0.36
CA PRO A 138 3.32 -3.07 0.39
C PRO A 138 4.36 -3.58 -0.60
N ARG A 139 5.43 -4.18 -0.07
CA ARG A 139 6.32 -4.99 -0.89
C ARG A 139 5.48 -6.17 -1.33
N LEU A 140 4.98 -6.13 -2.56
CA LEU A 140 4.10 -7.14 -3.14
C LEU A 140 4.59 -8.53 -2.73
N LYS A 141 3.65 -9.35 -2.25
CA LYS A 141 3.88 -10.73 -1.79
C LYS A 141 4.49 -11.66 -2.87
N ALA A 142 4.74 -11.17 -4.08
CA ALA A 142 5.57 -11.81 -5.10
C ALA A 142 6.90 -12.33 -4.51
N ASN A 143 7.53 -11.58 -3.61
CA ASN A 143 8.78 -11.99 -2.97
C ASN A 143 8.60 -13.16 -1.96
N LYS A 144 7.37 -13.41 -1.47
CA LYS A 144 7.03 -14.59 -0.64
C LYS A 144 6.64 -15.79 -1.51
N GLU A 145 5.96 -15.59 -2.63
CA GLU A 145 5.64 -16.65 -3.60
C GLU A 145 6.89 -17.14 -4.34
N GLU A 146 7.82 -16.26 -4.72
CA GLU A 146 9.14 -16.64 -5.21
C GLU A 146 9.94 -17.41 -4.15
N LYS A 147 9.96 -16.94 -2.90
CA LYS A 147 10.63 -17.66 -1.80
C LYS A 147 9.99 -19.00 -1.46
N ALA A 148 8.67 -19.14 -1.65
CA ALA A 148 7.98 -20.42 -1.50
C ALA A 148 8.31 -21.37 -2.66
N ASN A 149 8.39 -20.86 -3.90
CA ASN A 149 8.84 -21.62 -5.07
C ASN A 149 10.32 -22.07 -5.00
N VAL A 150 11.14 -21.42 -4.18
CA VAL A 150 12.56 -21.78 -3.96
C VAL A 150 12.75 -22.84 -2.88
N LYS A 151 11.75 -23.11 -2.02
CA LYS A 151 11.85 -24.12 -0.96
C LYS A 151 11.50 -25.53 -1.46
N ILE A 152 12.23 -26.02 -2.45
CA ILE A 152 12.25 -27.47 -2.74
C ILE A 152 13.20 -28.17 -1.75
N SER A 153 12.70 -29.22 -1.11
CA SER A 153 13.46 -30.06 -0.20
C SER A 153 14.52 -30.87 -0.96
N ARG A 154 15.56 -31.32 -0.25
CA ARG A 154 16.58 -32.20 -0.83
C ARG A 154 15.95 -33.48 -1.40
N LYS A 155 14.98 -34.04 -0.68
CA LYS A 155 14.29 -35.27 -1.06
C LYS A 155 13.56 -35.12 -2.41
N GLU A 156 12.83 -34.02 -2.61
CA GLU A 156 12.14 -33.76 -3.87
C GLU A 156 13.10 -33.56 -5.05
N LEU A 157 14.27 -32.94 -4.81
CA LEU A 157 15.31 -32.85 -5.84
C LEU A 157 15.90 -34.23 -6.18
N GLU A 158 16.14 -35.06 -5.17
CA GLU A 158 16.63 -36.44 -5.35
C GLU A 158 15.61 -37.30 -6.11
N ASP A 159 14.32 -37.19 -5.78
CA ASP A 159 13.23 -37.90 -6.46
C ASP A 159 13.10 -37.46 -7.93
N GLN A 160 13.26 -36.16 -8.21
CA GLN A 160 13.22 -35.64 -9.59
C GLN A 160 14.42 -36.07 -10.44
N ILE A 161 15.61 -36.17 -9.84
CA ILE A 161 16.82 -36.62 -10.53
C ILE A 161 16.91 -38.16 -10.58
N GLY A 162 16.29 -38.87 -9.64
CA GLY A 162 16.29 -40.33 -9.54
C GLY A 162 17.51 -40.92 -8.82
N ARG A 163 18.25 -40.10 -8.05
CA ARG A 163 19.39 -40.54 -7.23
C ARG A 163 19.67 -39.60 -6.06
N ARG A 164 20.50 -40.05 -5.13
CA ARG A 164 21.05 -39.19 -4.06
C ARG A 164 21.94 -38.09 -4.63
N LEU A 165 21.83 -36.90 -4.05
CA LEU A 165 22.54 -35.70 -4.47
C LEU A 165 23.48 -35.19 -3.37
N ASN A 166 24.70 -34.83 -3.76
CA ASN A 166 25.64 -34.17 -2.84
C ASN A 166 25.25 -32.70 -2.60
N ASP A 167 25.87 -32.06 -1.60
CA ASP A 167 25.52 -30.67 -1.22
C ASP A 167 25.77 -29.66 -2.36
N ALA A 168 26.79 -29.89 -3.19
CA ALA A 168 27.12 -29.02 -4.32
C ALA A 168 26.06 -29.12 -5.45
N GLU A 169 25.57 -30.32 -5.73
CA GLU A 169 24.51 -30.60 -6.71
C GLU A 169 23.17 -30.00 -6.26
N VAL A 170 22.82 -30.16 -4.99
CA VAL A 170 21.63 -29.54 -4.39
C VAL A 170 21.69 -28.01 -4.50
N LYS A 171 22.85 -27.42 -4.21
CA LYS A 171 23.06 -25.98 -4.33
C LYS A 171 22.93 -25.50 -5.78
N LYS A 172 23.48 -26.26 -6.73
CA LYS A 172 23.39 -25.96 -8.17
C LYS A 172 21.94 -26.03 -8.68
N LEU A 173 21.17 -27.04 -8.28
CA LEU A 173 19.75 -27.18 -8.65
C LEU A 173 18.84 -26.12 -8.03
N ARG A 174 19.12 -25.70 -6.78
CA ARG A 174 18.40 -24.57 -6.17
C ARG A 174 18.69 -23.26 -6.88
N LYS A 175 19.96 -23.05 -7.26
CA LYS A 175 20.38 -21.88 -8.01
C LYS A 175 19.75 -21.82 -9.41
N SER A 176 19.73 -22.93 -10.14
CA SER A 176 19.13 -22.99 -11.48
C SER A 176 17.62 -22.74 -11.50
N ARG A 177 16.92 -23.01 -10.38
CA ARG A 177 15.50 -22.69 -10.22
C ARG A 177 15.24 -21.19 -10.04
N VAL A 178 16.18 -20.47 -9.41
CA VAL A 178 16.14 -19.01 -9.31
C VAL A 178 16.48 -18.37 -10.66
N GLU A 179 17.39 -18.98 -11.42
CA GLU A 179 17.86 -18.49 -12.72
C GLU A 179 16.97 -18.94 -13.91
N GLY A 180 15.95 -19.76 -13.67
CA GLY A 180 14.98 -20.20 -14.69
C GLY A 180 15.44 -21.36 -15.59
N ASN A 181 16.65 -21.91 -15.38
CA ASN A 181 17.25 -22.98 -16.20
C ASN A 181 17.27 -24.35 -15.49
N PHE A 182 16.27 -24.62 -14.64
CA PHE A 182 16.21 -25.84 -13.83
C PHE A 182 16.13 -27.12 -14.69
N HIS A 183 15.32 -27.12 -15.75
CA HIS A 183 15.07 -28.31 -16.56
C HIS A 183 16.34 -28.79 -17.28
N GLU A 184 17.07 -27.87 -17.90
CA GLU A 184 18.36 -28.15 -18.56
C GLU A 184 19.39 -28.69 -17.57
N THR A 185 19.52 -28.01 -16.42
CA THR A 185 20.46 -28.44 -15.37
C THR A 185 20.12 -29.83 -14.82
N ALA A 186 18.83 -30.15 -14.70
CA ALA A 186 18.36 -31.45 -14.24
C ALA A 186 18.64 -32.56 -15.27
N LEU A 187 18.45 -32.29 -16.57
CA LEU A 187 18.79 -33.21 -17.64
C LEU A 187 20.29 -33.51 -17.67
N ASP A 188 21.13 -32.48 -17.60
CA ASP A 188 22.59 -32.64 -17.55
C ASP A 188 23.05 -33.52 -16.38
N MET A 189 22.41 -33.38 -15.21
CA MET A 189 22.72 -34.18 -14.03
C MET A 189 22.26 -35.64 -14.15
N LYS A 190 21.17 -35.89 -14.89
CA LYS A 190 20.70 -37.25 -15.21
C LYS A 190 21.62 -37.92 -16.22
N VAL A 191 21.99 -37.23 -17.30
CA VAL A 191 22.89 -37.75 -18.34
C VAL A 191 24.26 -38.08 -17.76
N LYS A 192 24.84 -37.20 -16.95
CA LYS A 192 26.12 -37.48 -16.26
C LYS A 192 26.09 -38.69 -15.32
N SER A 193 24.90 -39.06 -14.85
CA SER A 193 24.71 -40.26 -14.03
C SER A 193 24.58 -41.53 -14.88
N SER A 194 24.16 -41.42 -16.14
CA SER A 194 24.04 -42.53 -17.07
C SER A 194 25.37 -42.72 -17.80
N HIS A 195 26.22 -43.61 -17.28
CA HIS A 195 27.25 -44.20 -18.12
C HIS A 195 26.59 -45.31 -18.93
N ASP A 196 26.40 -45.08 -20.24
CA ASP A 196 25.98 -46.12 -21.17
C ASP A 196 26.96 -47.29 -21.10
N LYS A 197 26.52 -48.40 -20.51
CA LYS A 197 27.27 -49.67 -20.47
C LYS A 197 26.97 -50.59 -21.65
N TYR A 198 26.32 -50.10 -22.70
CA TYR A 198 25.96 -50.92 -23.86
C TYR A 198 26.35 -50.24 -25.17
N ALA A 199 27.65 -50.25 -25.45
CA ALA A 199 28.20 -50.13 -26.80
C ALA A 199 29.29 -51.19 -26.97
N SER A 200 28.89 -52.47 -26.97
CA SER A 200 29.67 -53.60 -27.50
C SER A 200 28.79 -54.85 -27.53
N MET A 201 27.98 -55.00 -28.58
CA MET A 201 27.74 -56.29 -29.23
C MET A 201 27.33 -56.06 -30.68
#